data_AF-A0A7V3ANI4-F1
#
_entry.id   AF-A0A7V3ANI4-F1
#
_cell.length_a   1.000
_cell.length_b   1.000
_cell.length_c   1.000
_cell.angle_alpha   90.00
_cell.angle_beta   90.00
_cell.angle_gamma   90.00
#
_symmetry.space_group_name_H-M   'P 1'
#
loop_
_entity.id
_entity.type
_entity.pdbx_description
1 polymer ?
#
loop_
_entity_poly.entity_id
_entity_poly.type
_entity_poly.pdbx_seq_one_letter_code
_entity_poly.pdbx_strand_id
1 'polypeptide(L)'
;SNFKKIESPNRNFLRIYLKYGPNKEQVIRSIARVSRPGCRVYAGYEEMPRTGDMTVYIVSTPKGIVTDRVARKNKTGGEIVCKVF
;
A
#
# COMPACT_ATOMS: atom_id res chain seq x y z
N SER A 1 4.53 -9.26 13.26
CA SER A 1 3.22 -8.98 12.66
C SER A 1 3.11 -9.75 11.37
N ASN A 2 2.14 -10.66 11.31
CA ASN A 2 1.97 -11.65 10.26
C ASN A 2 0.57 -11.49 9.64
N PHE A 3 0.25 -12.26 8.60
CA PHE A 3 -1.10 -12.44 8.11
C PHE A 3 -1.41 -13.94 7.93
N LYS A 4 -2.67 -14.32 7.98
CA LYS A 4 -3.11 -15.69 7.74
C LYS A 4 -4.33 -15.69 6.80
N LYS A 5 -4.27 -16.51 5.76
CA LYS A 5 -5.44 -16.86 4.95
C LYS A 5 -6.29 -17.86 5.72
N ILE A 6 -7.57 -17.56 5.89
CA ILE A 6 -8.55 -18.44 6.52
C ILE A 6 -9.56 -18.80 5.43
N GLU A 7 -9.59 -20.07 5.07
CA GLU A 7 -10.51 -20.58 4.06
C GLU A 7 -11.78 -21.08 4.75
N SER A 8 -12.93 -20.64 4.25
CA SER A 8 -14.24 -21.09 4.71
C SER A 8 -15.08 -21.45 3.47
N PRO A 9 -16.06 -22.38 3.60
CA PRO A 9 -16.79 -22.92 2.45
C PRO A 9 -17.41 -21.86 1.52
N ASN A 10 -17.87 -20.74 2.09
CA ASN A 10 -18.55 -19.69 1.34
C ASN A 10 -17.65 -18.49 1.01
N ARG A 11 -16.63 -18.19 1.83
CA ARG A 11 -15.80 -17.00 1.67
C ARG A 11 -14.46 -17.13 2.37
N ASN A 12 -13.41 -16.71 1.68
CA ASN A 12 -12.06 -16.61 2.25
C ASN A 12 -11.88 -15.30 3.01
N PHE A 13 -11.16 -15.36 4.13
CA PHE A 13 -10.81 -14.22 4.97
C PHE A 13 -9.29 -14.05 5.06
N LEU A 14 -8.84 -12.81 5.17
CA LEU A 14 -7.46 -12.47 5.47
C LEU A 14 -7.38 -11.92 6.89
N ARG A 15 -6.80 -12.70 7.81
CA ARG A 15 -6.54 -12.25 9.18
C ARG A 15 -5.20 -11.53 9.22
N ILE A 16 -5.22 -10.26 9.57
CA ILE A 16 -4.03 -9.40 9.65
C ILE A 16 -3.72 -9.14 11.12
N TYR A 17 -2.47 -9.35 11.54
CA TYR A 17 -2.02 -9.06 12.90
C TYR A 17 -1.29 -7.71 12.93
N LEU A 18 -1.92 -6.70 13.53
CA LEU A 18 -1.35 -5.35 13.63
C LEU A 18 -0.15 -5.31 14.59
N LYS A 19 0.78 -4.39 14.34
CA LYS A 19 1.92 -4.14 15.22
C LYS A 19 1.63 -2.92 16.09
N TYR A 20 1.97 -3.03 17.37
CA TYR A 20 1.97 -1.92 18.32
C TYR A 20 3.33 -1.81 19.00
N GLY A 21 3.71 -0.60 19.41
CA GLY A 21 4.93 -0.34 20.17
C GLY A 21 4.83 -0.76 21.65
N PRO A 22 5.91 -0.62 22.44
CA PRO A 22 5.95 -1.00 23.86
C PRO A 22 4.85 -0.34 24.69
N ASN A 23 4.51 0.91 24.39
CA ASN A 23 3.48 1.69 25.07
C ASN A 23 2.12 1.67 24.36
N LYS A 24 1.82 0.59 23.62
CA LYS A 24 0.62 0.46 22.75
C LYS A 24 0.53 1.52 21.64
N GLU A 25 1.66 2.12 21.27
CA GLU A 25 1.73 3.09 20.18
C GLU A 25 1.39 2.43 18.84
N GLN A 26 0.62 3.13 18.01
CA GLN A 26 0.22 2.66 16.70
C GLN A 26 1.40 2.78 15.72
N VAL A 27 1.81 1.67 15.12
CA VAL A 27 2.86 1.67 14.09
C VAL A 27 2.34 2.23 12.76
N ILE A 28 1.05 2.04 12.47
CA ILE A 28 0.36 2.62 11.32
C ILE A 28 -0.53 3.74 11.85
N ARG A 29 -0.25 4.99 11.47
CA ARG A 29 -1.00 6.16 11.94
C ARG A 29 -2.20 6.44 11.06
N SER A 30 -2.07 6.25 9.75
CA SER A 30 -3.12 6.50 8.78
C SER A 30 -2.99 5.65 7.53
N ILE A 31 -4.14 5.24 7.00
CA ILE A 31 -4.26 4.60 5.70
C ILE A 31 -5.30 5.37 4.90
N ALA A 32 -4.91 5.90 3.75
CA ALA A 32 -5.79 6.66 2.87
C ALA A 32 -5.85 6.00 1.49
N ARG A 33 -7.07 5.67 1.03
CA ARG A 33 -7.29 5.20 -0.35
C ARG A 33 -7.27 6.39 -1.31
N VAL A 34 -6.31 6.37 -2.22
CA VAL A 34 -6.05 7.44 -3.20
C VAL A 34 -6.90 7.19 -4.45
N SER A 35 -6.67 6.07 -5.13
CA SER A 35 -7.50 5.69 -6.29
C SER A 35 -8.83 5.05 -5.87
N ARG A 36 -9.93 5.64 -6.34
CA ARG A 36 -11.30 5.20 -6.04
C ARG A 36 -12.05 4.92 -7.35
N PRO A 37 -13.10 4.07 -7.34
CA PRO A 37 -13.82 3.73 -8.57
C PRO A 37 -14.32 4.93 -9.39
N GLY A 38 -14.75 6.01 -8.72
CA GLY A 38 -15.22 7.24 -9.37
C GLY A 38 -14.12 8.21 -9.83
N CYS A 39 -12.87 8.01 -9.40
CA CYS A 39 -11.73 8.81 -9.85
C CYS A 39 -10.45 7.99 -9.67
N ARG A 40 -9.93 7.47 -10.78
CA ARG A 40 -8.70 6.67 -10.82
C ARG A 40 -7.50 7.59 -10.88
N VAL A 41 -6.52 7.33 -10.03
CA VAL A 41 -5.30 8.14 -9.93
C VAL A 41 -4.13 7.32 -10.45
N TYR A 42 -3.54 7.78 -11.54
CA TYR A 42 -2.34 7.21 -12.15
C TYR A 42 -1.21 8.23 -12.09
N ALA A 43 0.03 7.75 -12.01
CA ALA A 43 1.20 8.60 -12.09
C ALA A 43 2.31 7.90 -12.87
N GLY A 44 3.03 8.68 -13.67
CA GLY A 44 4.29 8.27 -14.28
C GLY A 44 5.39 8.06 -13.24
N TYR A 45 6.50 7.44 -13.63
CA TYR A 45 7.63 7.23 -12.70
C TYR A 45 8.27 8.55 -12.23
N GLU A 46 8.20 9.61 -13.04
CA GLU A 46 8.73 10.94 -12.71
C GLU A 46 7.82 11.70 -11.74
N GLU A 47 6.51 11.48 -11.86
CA GLU A 47 5.47 12.12 -11.07
C GLU A 47 5.23 11.40 -9.73
N MET A 48 5.90 10.27 -9.50
CA MET A 48 5.71 9.51 -8.26
C MET A 48 6.11 10.35 -7.03
N PRO A 49 5.26 10.38 -5.98
CA PRO A 49 5.53 11.18 -4.79
C PRO A 49 6.87 10.80 -4.15
N ARG A 50 7.78 11.77 -4.03
CA ARG A 50 9.03 11.58 -3.29
C ARG A 50 8.70 11.60 -1.80
N THR A 51 8.65 10.42 -1.22
CA THR A 51 8.31 10.26 0.19
C THR A 51 9.54 9.97 1.04
N GLY A 52 9.55 10.55 2.24
CA GLY A 52 10.54 10.22 3.27
C GLY A 52 10.35 8.79 3.80
N ASP A 53 11.13 8.40 4.81
CA ASP A 53 11.19 7.01 5.28
C ASP A 53 9.94 6.50 5.99
N MET A 54 9.08 7.39 6.49
CA MET A 54 7.87 7.00 7.21
C MET A 54 6.65 6.76 6.32
N THR A 55 6.62 7.32 5.11
CA THR A 55 5.42 7.26 4.26
C THR A 55 5.67 6.36 3.06
N VAL A 56 4.71 5.50 2.77
CA VAL A 56 4.76 4.59 1.63
C VAL A 56 3.50 4.75 0.78
N TYR A 57 3.69 4.82 -0.53
CA TYR A 57 2.59 4.69 -1.48
C TYR A 57 2.62 3.29 -2.11
N ILE A 58 1.46 2.64 -2.14
CA ILE A 58 1.26 1.34 -2.78
C ILE A 58 0.77 1.61 -4.20
N VAL A 59 1.54 1.12 -5.18
CA VAL A 59 1.32 1.37 -6.60
C VAL A 59 1.07 0.05 -7.31
N SER A 60 -0.02 -0.02 -8.07
CA SER A 60 -0.28 -1.12 -9.00
C SER A 60 0.39 -0.81 -10.33
N THR A 61 1.39 -1.61 -10.70
CA THR A 61 2.13 -1.48 -11.96
C THR A 61 1.91 -2.71 -12.84
N PRO A 62 2.25 -2.68 -14.14
CA PRO A 62 2.19 -3.86 -15.00
C PRO A 62 3.05 -5.04 -14.52
N LYS A 63 4.06 -4.77 -13.67
CA LYS A 63 4.95 -5.78 -13.08
C LYS A 63 4.45 -6.27 -11.70
N GLY A 64 3.24 -5.89 -11.30
CA GLY A 64 2.64 -6.21 -10.01
C GLY A 64 2.52 -5.02 -9.07
N ILE A 65 2.11 -5.30 -7.83
CA ILE A 65 1.93 -4.30 -6.78
C ILE A 65 3.27 -4.06 -6.07
N VAL A 66 3.74 -2.82 -6.09
CA VAL A 66 5.03 -2.41 -5.55
C VAL A 66 4.92 -1.11 -4.77
N THR A 67 5.97 -0.72 -4.05
CA THR A 67 6.06 0.60 -3.40
C THR A 67 6.50 1.68 -4.40
N ASP A 68 6.25 2.94 -4.09
CA ASP A 68 6.72 4.09 -4.89
C ASP A 68 8.22 4.08 -5.15
N ARG A 69 9.02 3.63 -4.18
CA ARG A 69 10.48 3.54 -4.29
C ARG A 69 10.90 2.53 -5.35
N VAL A 70 10.25 1.36 -5.34
CA VAL A 70 10.50 0.29 -6.30
C VAL A 70 9.99 0.69 -7.69
N ALA A 71 8.81 1.32 -7.77
CA ALA A 71 8.26 1.84 -9.02
C ALA A 71 9.22 2.85 -9.68
N ARG A 72 9.75 3.81 -8.91
CA ARG A 72 10.75 4.78 -9.37
C ARG A 72 12.06 4.13 -9.80
N LYS A 73 12.59 3.21 -8.99
CA LYS A 73 13.83 2.47 -9.33
C LYS A 73 13.69 1.72 -10.65
N ASN A 74 12.53 1.15 -10.89
CA ASN A 74 12.23 0.39 -12.11
C ASN A 74 11.73 1.28 -13.26
N LYS A 75 11.71 2.61 -13.09
CA LYS A 75 11.17 3.59 -14.06
C LYS A 75 9.80 3.19 -14.60
N THR A 76 8.92 2.69 -13.73
CA THR A 76 7.59 2.18 -14.10
C THR A 76 6.52 3.01 -13.38
N GLY A 77 5.54 3.51 -14.13
CA GLY A 77 4.35 4.17 -13.58
C GLY A 77 3.23 3.18 -13.21
N GLY A 78 2.12 3.69 -12.70
CA GLY A 78 0.97 2.86 -12.33
C GLY A 78 -0.16 3.58 -11.60
N GLU A 79 -1.14 2.82 -11.15
CA GLU A 79 -2.25 3.31 -10.33
C GLU A 79 -1.79 3.48 -8.88
N ILE A 80 -1.99 4.67 -8.30
CA ILE A 80 -1.72 4.92 -6.88
C ILE A 80 -2.92 4.43 -6.07
N VAL A 81 -2.81 3.24 -5.50
CA VAL A 81 -3.92 2.58 -4.79
C VAL A 81 -4.19 3.26 -3.45
N CYS A 82 -3.16 3.36 -2.60
CA CYS A 82 -3.27 3.96 -1.29
C CYS A 82 -1.94 4.47 -0.76
N LYS A 83 -2.05 5.31 0.27
CA LYS A 83 -0.95 5.88 1.05
C LYS A 83 -1.05 5.36 2.48
N VAL A 84 0.10 5.01 3.06
CA VAL A 84 0.23 4.57 4.46
C VAL A 84 1.34 5.38 5.13
N PHE A 85 1.10 5.90 6.34
CA PHE A 85 2.10 6.57 7.19
C PHE A 85 1.73 6.54 8.67
#